data_AF-A0A445N3V8-F1
#
_entry.id   AF-A0A445N3V8-F1
#
_cell.length_a   1.000
_cell.length_b   1.000
_cell.length_c   1.000
_cell.angle_alpha   90.00
_cell.angle_beta   90.00
_cell.angle_gamma   90.00
#
_symmetry.space_group_name_H-M   'P 1'
#
loop_
_entity.id
_entity.type
_entity.pdbx_description
1 polymer ?
#
loop_
_entity_poly.entity_id
_entity_poly.type
_entity_poly.pdbx_seq_one_letter_code
_entity_poly.pdbx_strand_id
1 'polypeptide(L)' 'MLNIRFIVVDCIRSPFLAQGESFYLERLKRYVNTEWIEIKPASIKRGKPIHTILAEEGDAIAKRLLARDYVIVLDL' A
#
# COMPACT_ATOMS: atom_id res chain seq x y z
N MET A 1 9.94 -2.90 19.22
CA MET A 1 9.33 -1.59 18.88
C MET A 1 8.28 -1.86 17.82
N LEU A 2 7.08 -1.28 17.92
CA LEU A 2 6.01 -1.50 16.94
C LEU A 2 6.46 -0.92 15.57
N ASN A 3 6.12 -1.62 14.48
CA ASN A 3 6.36 -1.14 13.11
C ASN A 3 5.02 -1.24 12.35
N ILE A 4 4.61 -0.14 11.73
CA ILE A 4 3.40 -0.06 10.91
C ILE A 4 3.82 0.11 9.46
N ARG A 5 3.42 -0.83 8.61
CA ARG A 5 3.70 -0.80 7.17
C ARG A 5 2.41 -0.58 6.40
N PHE A 6 2.35 0.52 5.68
CA PHE A 6 1.27 0.82 4.75
C PHE A 6 1.65 0.22 3.40
N ILE A 7 0.90 -0.77 2.92
CA ILE A 7 1.11 -1.37 1.60
C ILE A 7 -0.02 -0.85 0.70
N VAL A 8 0.33 -0.08 -0.32
CA VAL A 8 -0.65 0.60 -1.19
C VAL A 8 -0.39 0.27 -2.66
N VAL A 9 -1.48 0.13 -3.42
CA VAL A 9 -1.43 -0.09 -4.86
C VAL A 9 -1.30 1.25 -5.58
N ASP A 10 -0.27 1.35 -6.44
CA ASP A 10 0.12 2.57 -7.17
C ASP A 10 0.67 3.68 -6.26
N CYS A 11 1.22 4.71 -6.91
CA CYS A 11 1.78 5.88 -6.24
C CYS A 11 0.78 7.04 -6.18
N ILE A 12 0.98 7.94 -5.20
CA ILE A 12 0.21 9.18 -5.13
C ILE A 12 0.65 10.14 -6.23
N ARG A 13 -0.25 10.43 -7.19
CA ARG A 13 0.06 11.30 -8.33
C ARG A 13 -0.21 12.78 -8.08
N SER A 14 -1.13 13.11 -7.17
CA SER A 14 -1.47 14.50 -6.85
C SER A 14 -0.49 15.06 -5.81
N PRO A 15 0.23 16.16 -6.11
CA PRO A 15 1.16 16.76 -5.15
C PRO A 15 0.52 17.14 -3.82
N PHE A 16 -0.75 17.59 -3.86
CA PHE A 16 -1.51 17.93 -2.66
C PHE A 16 -1.72 16.70 -1.74
N LEU A 17 -2.07 15.56 -2.33
CA LEU A 17 -2.25 14.32 -1.57
C LEU A 17 -0.91 13.80 -1.03
N ALA A 18 0.17 13.87 -1.81
CA ALA A 18 1.50 13.46 -1.39
C ALA A 18 2.01 14.30 -0.20
N GLN A 19 1.72 15.61 -0.22
CA GLN A 19 2.03 16.51 0.90
C GLN A 19 1.21 16.14 2.14
N GLY A 20 -0.08 15.83 1.97
CA GLY A 20 -0.95 15.39 3.05
C GLY A 20 -0.46 14.10 3.70
N GLU A 21 -0.17 13.08 2.89
CA GLU A 21 0.41 11.81 3.35
C GLU A 21 1.69 12.04 4.17
N SER A 22 2.67 12.74 3.59
CA SER A 22 3.95 13.03 4.25
C SER A 22 3.76 13.78 5.58
N PHE A 23 2.84 14.76 5.62
CA PHE A 23 2.56 15.53 6.82
C PHE A 23 2.09 14.65 7.99
N TYR A 24 1.23 13.65 7.73
CA TYR A 24 0.76 12.75 8.78
C TYR A 24 1.79 11.66 9.12
N LEU A 25 2.50 11.10 8.14
CA LEU A 25 3.53 10.10 8.39
C LEU A 25 4.68 10.66 9.24
N GLU A 26 5.14 11.89 8.98
CA GLU A 26 6.20 12.54 9.77
C GLU A 26 5.80 12.72 11.25
N ARG A 27 4.51 12.92 11.54
CA ARG A 27 4.02 13.00 12.92
C ARG A 27 4.00 11.63 13.58
N LEU A 28 3.63 10.60 12.84
CA LEU A 28 3.52 9.23 13.34
C LEU A 28 4.89 8.62 13.66
N LYS A 29 5.94 8.96 12.88
CA LYS A 29 7.34 8.53 13.08
C LYS A 29 7.89 8.81 14.48
N ARG A 30 7.34 9.80 15.20
CA ARG A 30 7.73 10.14 16.58
C ARG A 30 7.32 9.08 17.60
N TYR A 31 6.35 8.23 17.26
CA TYR A 31 5.73 7.27 18.17
C TYR A 31 5.97 5.83 17.74
N VAL A 32 6.12 5.58 16.43
CA VAL A 32 6.21 4.24 15.86
C VAL A 32 7.02 4.27 14.57
N ASN A 33 7.75 3.19 14.26
CA ASN A 33 8.39 3.09 12.95
C ASN A 33 7.30 2.92 11.89
N THR A 34 7.38 3.70 10.82
CA THR A 34 6.39 3.68 9.74
C THR A 34 7.07 3.54 8.40
N GLU A 35 6.58 2.60 7.59
CA GLU A 35 7.03 2.41 6.22
C GLU A 35 5.85 2.57 5.27
N TRP A 36 6.05 3.34 4.20
CA TRP A 36 5.11 3.45 3.09
C TRP A 36 5.65 2.63 1.92
N ILE A 37 4.90 1.61 1.53
CA ILE A 37 5.32 0.60 0.57
C ILE A 37 4.37 0.62 -0.62
N GLU A 38 4.81 1.26 -1.69
CA GLU A 38 4.08 1.25 -2.95
C GLU A 38 4.34 -0.07 -3.70
N ILE A 39 3.28 -0.66 -4.24
CA ILE A 39 3.35 -1.77 -5.18
C ILE A 39 2.85 -1.33 -6.54
N LYS A 40 3.48 -1.88 -7.58
CA LYS A 40 3.13 -1.56 -8.96
C LYS A 40 1.72 -2.06 -9.27
N PRO A 41 0.82 -1.20 -9.80
CA PRO A 41 -0.52 -1.64 -10.18
C PRO A 41 -0.45 -2.63 -11.35
N ALA A 42 -1.43 -3.53 -11.41
CA ALA A 42 -1.55 -4.45 -12.52
C ALA A 42 -1.90 -3.69 -13.82
N SER A 43 -1.37 -4.16 -14.95
CA SER A 43 -1.64 -3.49 -16.24
C SER A 43 -3.10 -3.67 -16.65
N ILE A 44 -3.84 -2.56 -16.67
CA ILE A 44 -5.21 -2.52 -17.15
C ILE A 44 -5.17 -2.50 -18.68
N LYS A 45 -5.48 -3.65 -19.31
CA LYS A 45 -5.62 -3.79 -20.76
C LYS A 45 -7.07 -4.06 -21.12
N ARG A 46 -7.51 -3.54 -22.27
CA ARG A 46 -8.88 -3.75 -22.78
C ARG A 46 -9.13 -5.26 -22.94
N GLY A 47 -10.20 -5.77 -22.32
CA GLY A 47 -10.57 -7.18 -22.35
C GLY A 47 -9.97 -8.06 -21.26
N LYS A 48 -9.11 -7.52 -20.38
CA LYS A 48 -8.62 -8.27 -19.22
C LYS A 48 -9.71 -8.34 -18.13
N PRO A 49 -10.04 -9.53 -17.60
CA PRO A 49 -11.02 -9.64 -16.52
C PRO A 49 -10.53 -8.96 -15.24
N ILE A 50 -11.44 -8.31 -14.52
CA ILE A 50 -11.13 -7.58 -13.28
C ILE A 50 -10.57 -8.50 -12.19
N HIS A 51 -11.08 -9.73 -12.07
CA HIS A 51 -10.60 -10.70 -11.10
C HIS A 51 -9.11 -11.03 -11.30
N THR A 52 -8.64 -11.03 -12.55
CA THR A 52 -7.23 -11.29 -12.86
C THR A 52 -6.35 -10.12 -12.44
N ILE A 53 -6.85 -8.88 -12.60
CA ILE A 53 -6.15 -7.66 -12.15
C ILE A 53 -6.00 -7.69 -10.62
N LEU A 54 -7.10 -7.97 -9.91
CA LEU A 54 -7.10 -8.07 -8.45
C LEU A 54 -6.22 -9.20 -7.92
N ALA A 55 -6.19 -10.35 -8.60
CA ALA A 55 -5.33 -11.47 -8.21
C ALA A 55 -3.84 -11.10 -8.34
N GLU A 56 -3.44 -10.43 -9.44
CA GLU A 56 -2.06 -9.97 -9.63
C GLU A 56 -1.63 -8.95 -8.57
N GLU A 57 -2.52 -8.02 -8.20
CA GLU A 57 -2.26 -7.05 -7.13
C GLU A 57 -2.20 -7.74 -5.77
N GLY A 58 -3.10 -8.69 -5.49
CA GLY A 58 -3.06 -9.52 -4.29
C GLY A 58 -1.75 -10.28 -4.13
N ASP A 59 -1.25 -10.89 -5.20
CA ASP A 59 0.06 -11.55 -5.21
C ASP A 59 1.22 -10.57 -4.94
N ALA A 60 1.13 -9.35 -5.48
CA ALA A 60 2.12 -8.30 -5.23
C ALA A 60 2.10 -7.83 -3.77
N ILE A 61 0.92 -7.70 -3.16
CA ILE A 61 0.76 -7.40 -1.72
C ILE A 61 1.34 -8.55 -0.89
N ALA A 62 0.96 -9.79 -1.19
CA ALA A 62 1.36 -10.98 -0.43
C ALA A 62 2.88 -11.12 -0.35
N LYS A 63 3.62 -10.78 -1.42
CA LYS A 63 5.09 -10.78 -1.46
C LYS A 63 5.74 -9.77 -0.49
N ARG A 64 4.99 -8.79 0.01
CA ARG A 64 5.46 -7.80 0.99
C ARG A 64 5.04 -8.13 2.41
N LEU A 65 4.23 -9.17 2.62
CA LEU A 65 3.85 -9.64 3.95
C LEU A 65 4.96 -10.50 4.56
N LEU A 66 5.12 -10.41 5.87
CA LEU A 66 6.02 -11.20 6.69
C LEU A 66 5.19 -12.16 7.54
N ALA A 67 5.78 -13.32 7.85
CA ALA A 67 5.08 -14.42 8.54
C ALA A 67 4.52 -14.09 9.93
N ARG A 68 4.86 -12.94 10.52
CA ARG A 68 4.40 -12.50 11.85
C ARG A 68 3.71 -11.14 11.82
N ASP A 69 3.30 -10.67 10.65
CA ASP A 69 2.50 -9.46 10.58
C ASP A 69 1.09 -9.70 11.12
N TYR A 70 0.54 -8.68 11.76
CA TYR A 70 -0.90 -8.52 11.86
C TYR A 70 -1.37 -7.75 10.64
N VAL A 71 -2.24 -8.37 9.84
CA VAL A 71 -2.73 -7.78 8.58
C VAL A 71 -4.10 -7.15 8.83
N ILE A 72 -4.21 -5.85 8.52
CA ILE A 72 -5.47 -5.10 8.54
C ILE A 72 -5.75 -4.67 7.12
N VAL A 73 -6.87 -5.14 6.57
CA VAL A 73 -7.33 -4.75 5.23
C VAL A 73 -8.21 -3.52 5.36
N LEU A 74 -7.99 -2.54 4.48
CA LEU A 74 -8.84 -1.36 4.36
C LEU A 74 -9.70 -1.53 3.10
N ASP A 75 -10.98 -1.82 3.29
CA ASP A 75 -11.97 -2.03 2.22
C ASP A 75 -13.32 -1.41 2.66
N LEU A 76 -14.17 -1.03 1.71
CA LEU A 76 -15.46 -0.35 1.94
C LEU A 76 -16.66 -1.26 1.73
#